data_AF-A0A428ULN1-F1
#
_entry.id   AF-A0A428ULN1-F1
#
_cell.length_a   1.000
_cell.length_b   1.000
_cell.length_c   1.000
_cell.angle_alpha   90.00
_cell.angle_beta   90.00
_cell.angle_gamma   90.00
#
_symmetry.space_group_name_H-M   'P 1'
#
loop_
_entity.id
_entity.type
_entity.pdbx_description
1 polymer ?
#
loop_
_entity_poly.entity_id
_entity_poly.type
_entity_poly.pdbx_seq_one_letter_code
_entity_poly.pdbx_strand_id
1 'polypeptide(L)'
;MRTATSLPSKLVAYDPHEKPGRYNFKPKRQGYFARMKESWMTQSQRTRWIKTAAIVLAIVTLFYFISPKGVEVYNAGGATGGGMNSCLGKVAVYSCAPATQAAKGGDGQTPSDSTYGTDRCTKSFSKEKPIVQYVLMIDAGSTGSRIHVYKFNNCGPTPELEKEEFKMTEKEVGGLSKYKDDPVAAAKSLDPLMKVAMDNVPDALKSCSPVAVKATAGLRMIGKEPAAAILAEVRRHLEVDYPFPVVDQEKEGVAIMDGSLEGVYAWITTNYLLGKIGGPDLSETAAVFDLGGGSTQIVFEPTFKGAADGGMPEKLTAGDHKYDLSFGGRNFELYQHSHLGYGLMAAREAIHAALINDISEVKGADKAWLKEPIVHPCIAPGMSKDVNVTIGASKELNLVKFTGPSQPAPAQCRNLAEKILNKDAACTLAPCSFNGIHQPLLAKTFTKEDVYIFSYFYDRTKPLGMPDSFTLREMHDLTQTVCMGKTAWDVFTTVPGAMEELLDRPDHCLDLNFMMALLHTGYDMPIDREVKIAKKIKGNELGWCLGASLPLLEAGSGWSCKVREIS
;
A
#
# COMPACT_ATOMS: atom_id res chain seq x y z
N MET A 1 40.57 -20.14 -52.03
CA MET A 1 41.49 -21.27 -51.79
C MET A 1 42.71 -20.75 -51.02
N ARG A 2 42.71 -20.93 -49.70
CA ARG A 2 43.88 -20.94 -48.79
C ARG A 2 43.36 -21.31 -47.40
N THR A 3 43.62 -22.54 -47.02
CA THR A 3 43.23 -23.20 -45.77
C THR A 3 44.14 -22.72 -44.65
N ALA A 4 43.58 -22.32 -43.51
CA ALA A 4 44.33 -22.09 -42.28
C ALA A 4 43.79 -23.04 -41.20
N THR A 5 44.54 -24.10 -40.94
CA THR A 5 44.36 -25.04 -39.84
C THR A 5 44.93 -24.44 -38.56
N SER A 6 44.09 -24.19 -37.55
CA SER A 6 44.54 -23.98 -36.18
C SER A 6 44.26 -25.23 -35.34
N LEU A 7 45.31 -25.74 -34.71
CA LEU A 7 45.29 -26.88 -33.80
C LEU A 7 44.65 -26.46 -32.46
N PRO A 8 43.85 -27.31 -31.79
CA PRO A 8 43.38 -27.00 -30.45
C PRO A 8 44.51 -27.21 -29.43
N SER A 9 44.97 -26.12 -28.81
CA SER A 9 45.86 -26.18 -27.65
C SER A 9 45.08 -26.65 -26.42
N LYS A 10 45.39 -27.86 -25.94
CA LYS A 10 45.00 -28.33 -24.62
C LYS A 10 45.90 -27.70 -23.56
N LEU A 11 45.65 -26.45 -23.19
CA LEU A 11 46.18 -25.85 -21.97
C LEU A 11 45.03 -25.21 -21.21
N VAL A 12 44.61 -25.86 -20.13
CA VAL A 12 43.66 -25.31 -19.15
C VAL A 12 44.44 -24.35 -18.26
N ALA A 13 44.03 -23.09 -18.22
CA ALA A 13 44.58 -22.11 -17.27
C ALA A 13 44.28 -22.58 -15.84
N TYR A 14 45.32 -22.73 -15.03
CA TYR A 14 45.23 -23.14 -13.62
C TYR A 14 44.97 -21.90 -12.76
N ASP A 15 43.78 -21.82 -12.16
CA ASP A 15 43.45 -20.82 -11.14
C ASP A 15 44.00 -21.29 -9.77
N PRO A 16 44.91 -20.55 -9.13
CA PRO A 16 45.49 -20.90 -7.83
C PRO A 16 44.49 -20.95 -6.66
N HIS A 17 43.24 -20.51 -6.85
CA HIS A 17 42.21 -20.48 -5.81
C HIS A 17 41.12 -21.54 -5.97
N GLU A 18 41.20 -22.42 -6.97
CA GLU A 18 40.20 -23.44 -7.22
C GLU A 18 40.39 -24.70 -6.34
N LYS A 19 39.34 -25.11 -5.60
CA LYS A 19 39.40 -26.23 -4.63
C LYS A 19 39.55 -27.59 -5.36
N PRO A 20 40.45 -28.49 -4.90
CA PRO A 20 40.86 -29.69 -5.67
C PRO A 20 39.89 -30.89 -5.59
N GLY A 21 38.58 -30.65 -5.78
CA GLY A 21 37.55 -31.69 -5.65
C GLY A 21 36.72 -31.98 -6.90
N ARG A 22 36.87 -31.23 -8.00
CA ARG A 22 35.86 -31.21 -9.07
C ARG A 22 36.06 -32.20 -10.22
N TYR A 23 37.20 -32.88 -10.32
CA TYR A 23 37.54 -33.71 -11.51
C TYR A 23 37.94 -35.16 -11.23
N ASN A 24 37.33 -35.84 -10.27
CA ASN A 24 37.53 -37.29 -10.13
C ASN A 24 36.21 -38.05 -9.94
N PHE A 25 35.58 -38.43 -11.05
CA PHE A 25 34.56 -39.47 -11.09
C PHE A 25 35.22 -40.83 -11.37
N LYS A 26 35.41 -41.64 -10.31
CA LYS A 26 35.57 -43.10 -10.44
C LYS A 26 34.78 -43.79 -9.32
N PRO A 27 33.83 -44.69 -9.63
CA PRO A 27 33.06 -45.38 -8.60
C PRO A 27 33.90 -46.54 -8.05
N LYS A 28 34.42 -46.42 -6.82
CA LYS A 28 34.92 -47.57 -6.04
C LYS A 28 33.85 -47.99 -5.05
N ARG A 29 33.34 -49.23 -5.19
CA ARG A 29 32.54 -49.92 -4.17
C ARG A 29 33.34 -49.99 -2.86
N GLN A 30 32.83 -49.36 -1.80
CA GLN A 30 33.43 -49.38 -0.47
C GLN A 30 32.69 -50.40 0.41
N GLY A 31 33.44 -51.28 1.07
CA GLY A 31 32.91 -52.36 1.92
C GLY A 31 32.32 -51.87 3.25
N TYR A 32 31.33 -52.61 3.75
CA TYR A 32 30.50 -52.30 4.91
C TYR A 32 31.28 -51.96 6.19
N PHE A 33 32.48 -52.53 6.37
CA PHE A 33 33.33 -52.28 7.53
C PHE A 33 34.07 -50.92 7.53
N ALA A 34 34.20 -50.24 6.39
CA ALA A 34 34.77 -48.89 6.32
C ALA A 34 33.79 -47.81 6.81
N ARG A 35 32.48 -48.04 6.67
CA ARG A 35 31.42 -47.10 7.09
C ARG A 35 31.22 -47.01 8.60
N MET A 36 31.65 -48.00 9.38
CA MET A 36 31.52 -47.99 10.84
C MET A 36 32.67 -47.29 11.58
N LYS A 37 33.79 -46.99 10.90
CA LYS A 37 34.95 -46.35 11.55
C LYS A 37 34.97 -44.82 11.44
N GLU A 38 34.07 -44.23 10.64
CA GLU A 38 33.92 -42.77 10.48
C GLU A 38 32.83 -42.16 11.40
N SER A 39 32.14 -42.96 12.22
CA SER A 39 31.10 -42.48 13.15
C SER A 39 31.63 -42.06 14.53
N TRP A 40 32.94 -41.88 14.70
CA TRP A 40 33.52 -41.35 15.94
C TRP A 40 33.90 -39.88 15.77
N MET A 41 33.16 -39.00 16.48
CA MET A 41 33.44 -37.57 16.54
C MET A 41 34.91 -37.30 16.85
N THR A 42 35.53 -36.43 16.05
CA THR A 42 36.92 -36.00 16.25
C THR A 42 37.09 -35.34 17.63
N GLN A 43 38.27 -35.51 18.25
CA GLN A 43 38.60 -34.96 19.58
C GLN A 43 38.35 -33.45 19.68
N SER A 44 38.58 -32.70 18.60
CA SER A 44 38.32 -31.26 18.53
C SER A 44 36.82 -30.91 18.57
N GLN A 45 35.96 -31.69 17.90
CA GLN A 45 34.51 -31.49 17.93
C GLN A 45 33.93 -31.83 19.31
N ARG A 46 34.38 -32.92 19.95
CA ARG A 46 33.96 -33.27 21.33
C ARG A 46 34.27 -32.15 22.32
N THR A 47 35.46 -31.55 22.20
CA THR A 47 35.89 -30.47 23.08
C THR A 47 35.06 -29.19 22.88
N ARG A 48 34.63 -28.89 21.64
CA ARG A 48 33.73 -27.76 21.37
C ARG A 48 32.33 -27.99 21.95
N TRP A 49 31.76 -29.18 21.79
CA TRP A 49 30.43 -29.50 22.34
C TRP A 49 30.40 -29.48 23.87
N ILE A 50 31.46 -29.99 24.53
CA ILE A 50 31.57 -29.94 26.00
C ILE A 50 31.64 -28.48 26.50
N LYS A 51 32.43 -27.62 25.83
CA LYS A 51 32.52 -26.20 26.18
C LYS A 51 31.20 -25.47 25.98
N THR A 52 30.50 -25.71 24.87
CA THR A 52 29.18 -25.10 24.61
C THR A 52 28.15 -25.55 25.64
N ALA A 53 28.11 -26.84 25.97
CA ALA A 53 27.20 -27.36 26.99
C ALA A 53 27.47 -26.77 28.38
N ALA A 54 28.75 -26.62 28.75
CA ALA A 54 29.13 -26.00 30.02
C ALA A 54 28.71 -24.51 30.10
N ILE A 55 28.84 -23.76 29.00
CA ILE A 55 28.42 -22.34 28.94
C ILE A 55 26.90 -22.22 29.05
N VAL A 56 26.15 -23.04 28.31
CA VAL A 56 24.68 -23.03 28.37
C VAL A 56 24.19 -23.41 29.76
N LEU A 57 24.78 -24.44 30.37
CA LEU A 57 24.43 -24.84 31.74
C LEU A 57 24.68 -23.70 32.72
N ALA A 58 25.84 -23.03 32.63
CA ALA A 58 26.19 -21.91 33.48
C ALA A 58 25.17 -20.76 33.38
N ILE A 59 24.77 -20.37 32.16
CA ILE A 59 23.77 -19.33 31.90
C ILE A 59 22.42 -19.71 32.52
N VAL A 60 21.97 -20.95 32.33
CA VAL A 60 20.70 -21.44 32.88
C VAL A 60 20.71 -21.45 34.40
N THR A 61 21.80 -21.90 35.03
CA THR A 61 21.94 -21.79 36.49
C THR A 61 21.98 -20.35 36.98
N LEU A 62 22.63 -19.44 36.24
CA LEU A 62 22.69 -18.03 36.62
C LEU A 62 21.28 -17.40 36.60
N PHE A 63 20.48 -17.68 35.56
CA PHE A 63 19.09 -17.23 35.48
C PHE A 63 18.22 -17.85 36.56
N TYR A 64 18.41 -19.13 36.90
CA TYR A 64 17.61 -19.79 37.93
C TYR A 64 17.87 -19.23 39.34
N PHE A 65 19.11 -18.85 39.64
CA PHE A 65 19.49 -18.35 40.97
C PHE A 65 19.39 -16.82 41.12
N ILE A 66 19.46 -16.05 40.03
CA ILE A 66 19.40 -14.58 40.08
C ILE A 66 17.98 -14.06 39.79
N SER A 67 17.07 -14.87 39.25
CA SER A 67 15.69 -14.41 39.01
C SER A 67 14.95 -14.23 40.35
N PRO A 68 14.46 -13.01 40.67
CA PRO A 68 13.82 -12.72 41.94
C PRO A 68 12.50 -13.50 42.07
N LYS A 69 12.39 -14.32 43.12
CA LYS A 69 11.14 -14.98 43.50
C LYS A 69 10.27 -13.99 44.28
N GLY A 70 9.27 -13.44 43.59
CA GLY A 70 8.17 -12.69 44.19
C GLY A 70 8.21 -11.20 43.87
N VAL A 71 7.20 -10.73 43.15
CA VAL A 71 6.84 -9.31 43.07
C VAL A 71 5.36 -9.21 43.44
N GLU A 72 5.09 -8.64 44.62
CA GLU A 72 3.77 -8.23 45.06
C GLU A 72 3.28 -7.07 44.17
N VAL A 73 2.05 -7.19 43.66
CA VAL A 73 1.39 -6.14 42.88
C VAL A 73 0.80 -5.12 43.84
N TYR A 74 1.34 -3.90 43.78
CA TYR A 74 0.88 -2.72 44.51
C TYR A 74 -0.49 -2.28 43.99
N ASN A 75 -1.51 -2.27 44.85
CA ASN A 75 -2.82 -1.67 44.58
C ASN A 75 -2.81 -0.19 45.02
N ALA A 76 -3.00 0.72 44.07
CA ALA A 76 -3.47 2.09 44.28
C ALA A 76 -4.40 2.39 43.11
N GLY A 77 -5.64 2.84 43.24
CA GLY A 77 -6.22 3.79 44.19
C GLY A 77 -6.98 4.78 43.31
N GLY A 78 -8.31 4.73 43.35
CA GLY A 78 -9.17 5.47 42.42
C GLY A 78 -9.11 6.98 42.61
N ALA A 79 -9.26 7.71 41.51
CA ALA A 79 -9.64 9.12 41.52
C ALA A 79 -10.52 9.44 40.31
N THR A 80 -11.76 9.80 40.62
CA THR A 80 -12.78 10.37 39.75
C THR A 80 -12.41 11.79 39.33
N GLY A 81 -12.59 12.14 38.06
CA GLY A 81 -12.48 13.52 37.58
C GLY A 81 -13.05 13.65 36.17
N GLY A 82 -14.30 14.09 36.07
CA GLY A 82 -14.96 14.42 34.81
C GLY A 82 -14.42 15.71 34.20
N GLY A 83 -14.29 15.72 32.88
CA GLY A 83 -13.89 16.87 32.08
C GLY A 83 -14.32 16.66 30.64
N MET A 84 -15.45 17.25 30.28
CA MET A 84 -16.05 17.27 28.95
C MET A 84 -15.19 18.12 28.02
N ASN A 85 -14.70 17.58 26.90
CA ASN A 85 -14.20 18.33 25.75
C ASN A 85 -14.37 17.51 24.46
N SER A 86 -14.92 18.16 23.44
CA SER A 86 -15.19 17.63 22.11
C SER A 86 -13.89 17.26 21.37
N CYS A 87 -13.83 16.06 20.80
CA CYS A 87 -12.79 15.65 19.86
C CYS A 87 -13.42 14.81 18.74
N LEU A 88 -13.70 15.45 17.61
CA LEU A 88 -13.72 14.79 16.30
C LEU A 88 -12.28 14.32 16.04
N GLY A 89 -12.04 13.01 15.93
CA GLY A 89 -10.71 12.47 15.59
C GLY A 89 -10.33 11.14 16.24
N LYS A 90 -11.07 10.63 17.24
CA LYS A 90 -10.79 9.31 17.82
C LYS A 90 -11.60 8.22 17.14
N VAL A 91 -11.00 7.48 16.22
CA VAL A 91 -11.50 6.16 15.85
C VAL A 91 -10.72 5.13 16.65
N ALA A 92 -11.30 4.68 17.77
CA ALA A 92 -10.83 3.48 18.43
C ALA A 92 -11.25 2.29 17.57
N VAL A 93 -10.33 1.76 16.77
CA VAL A 93 -10.63 0.63 15.88
C VAL A 93 -10.68 -0.67 16.67
N TYR A 94 -10.01 -0.76 17.82
CA TYR A 94 -10.19 -1.80 18.83
C TYR A 94 -9.87 -1.24 20.22
N SER A 95 -10.87 -0.88 21.03
CA SER A 95 -10.66 -0.66 22.47
C SER A 95 -10.88 -1.98 23.19
N CYS A 96 -9.81 -2.64 23.63
CA CYS A 96 -9.96 -3.60 24.71
C CYS A 96 -10.37 -2.81 25.95
N ALA A 97 -11.52 -3.14 26.55
CA ALA A 97 -11.90 -2.63 27.85
C ALA A 97 -10.74 -2.82 28.84
N PRO A 98 -10.49 -1.88 29.77
CA PRO A 98 -9.46 -2.06 30.78
C PRO A 98 -9.72 -3.36 31.51
N ALA A 99 -8.67 -4.17 31.69
CA ALA A 99 -8.73 -5.50 32.25
C ALA A 99 -9.11 -5.49 33.75
N THR A 100 -10.37 -5.20 34.05
CA THR A 100 -11.00 -5.57 35.33
C THR A 100 -11.94 -6.75 35.07
N GLN A 101 -11.32 -7.85 34.65
CA GLN A 101 -11.76 -9.25 34.59
C GLN A 101 -11.07 -9.86 33.38
N ALA A 102 -9.96 -10.56 33.62
CA ALA A 102 -9.37 -11.44 32.63
C ALA A 102 -10.44 -12.45 32.21
N ALA A 103 -11.04 -12.28 31.03
CA ALA A 103 -11.83 -13.30 30.40
C ALA A 103 -10.91 -14.51 30.20
N LYS A 104 -11.13 -15.57 30.99
CA LYS A 104 -10.55 -16.89 30.70
C LYS A 104 -11.08 -17.29 29.33
N GLY A 105 -10.20 -17.40 28.33
CA GLY A 105 -10.58 -17.94 27.02
C GLY A 105 -11.18 -19.34 27.21
N GLY A 106 -12.48 -19.47 26.95
CA GLY A 106 -13.22 -20.71 27.25
C GLY A 106 -14.71 -20.71 26.88
N ASP A 107 -15.36 -19.55 26.87
CA ASP A 107 -16.83 -19.42 26.71
C ASP A 107 -17.28 -18.85 25.35
N GLY A 108 -16.45 -18.94 24.31
CA GLY A 108 -16.79 -18.43 22.97
C GLY A 108 -17.83 -19.26 22.21
N GLN A 109 -18.34 -18.68 21.12
CA GLN A 109 -19.35 -19.27 20.25
C GLN A 109 -18.76 -20.34 19.32
N THR A 110 -19.53 -21.39 19.04
CA THR A 110 -19.27 -22.39 17.99
C THR A 110 -20.12 -22.10 16.76
N PRO A 111 -19.71 -22.51 15.54
CA PRO A 111 -20.59 -22.40 14.38
C PRO A 111 -21.88 -23.19 14.63
N SER A 112 -23.03 -22.61 14.27
CA SER A 112 -24.30 -23.36 14.27
C SER A 112 -24.36 -24.44 13.18
N ASP A 113 -23.49 -24.35 12.17
CA ASP A 113 -23.23 -25.39 11.17
C ASP A 113 -21.74 -25.41 10.83
N SER A 114 -21.18 -26.62 10.79
CA SER A 114 -19.80 -26.91 10.40
C SER A 114 -19.42 -26.40 9.00
N THR A 115 -20.38 -26.15 8.10
CA THR A 115 -20.13 -25.75 6.71
C THR A 115 -19.60 -24.32 6.54
N TYR A 116 -19.75 -23.44 7.53
CA TYR A 116 -19.26 -22.05 7.49
C TYR A 116 -18.35 -21.67 8.67
N GLY A 117 -17.71 -22.68 9.29
CA GLY A 117 -16.72 -22.50 10.33
C GLY A 117 -15.32 -22.12 9.81
N THR A 118 -14.33 -22.34 10.66
CA THR A 118 -12.90 -22.14 10.39
C THR A 118 -12.12 -23.35 10.85
N ASP A 119 -10.99 -23.61 10.18
CA ASP A 119 -10.03 -24.64 10.57
C ASP A 119 -9.02 -24.13 11.63
N ARG A 120 -9.11 -22.86 12.04
CA ARG A 120 -8.19 -22.22 12.98
C ARG A 120 -8.51 -22.52 14.44
N CYS A 121 -9.80 -22.64 14.77
CA CYS A 121 -10.28 -22.97 16.10
C CYS A 121 -11.71 -23.51 16.05
N THR A 122 -12.18 -24.11 17.15
CA THR A 122 -13.55 -24.63 17.27
C THR A 122 -14.50 -23.70 18.00
N LYS A 123 -13.97 -22.71 18.73
CA LYS A 123 -14.71 -21.69 19.50
C LYS A 123 -14.08 -20.32 19.31
N SER A 124 -14.91 -19.28 19.25
CA SER A 124 -14.40 -17.91 19.26
C SER A 124 -13.70 -17.54 20.57
N PHE A 125 -12.95 -16.45 20.56
CA PHE A 125 -12.23 -15.92 21.71
C PHE A 125 -13.16 -15.33 22.77
N SER A 126 -14.29 -14.75 22.33
CA SER A 126 -15.27 -14.09 23.21
C SER A 126 -16.70 -14.48 22.83
N LYS A 127 -17.59 -14.52 23.82
CA LYS A 127 -19.01 -14.89 23.65
C LYS A 127 -19.81 -13.86 22.85
N GLU A 128 -19.28 -12.65 22.71
CA GLU A 128 -19.90 -11.53 21.99
C GLU A 128 -19.66 -11.60 20.49
N LYS A 129 -18.70 -12.41 20.02
CA LYS A 129 -18.34 -12.52 18.61
C LYS A 129 -18.63 -13.92 18.07
N PRO A 130 -19.21 -14.03 16.86
CA PRO A 130 -19.31 -15.31 16.19
C PRO A 130 -17.92 -15.81 15.79
N ILE A 131 -17.78 -17.11 15.56
CA ILE A 131 -16.50 -17.71 15.20
C ILE A 131 -15.93 -17.20 13.87
N VAL A 132 -16.80 -16.91 12.91
CA VAL A 132 -16.47 -16.39 11.58
C VAL A 132 -17.38 -15.19 11.28
N GLN A 133 -16.82 -14.18 10.62
CA GLN A 133 -17.56 -13.02 10.09
C GLN A 133 -17.12 -12.73 8.67
N TYR A 134 -18.03 -12.17 7.89
CA TYR A 134 -17.74 -11.67 6.54
C TYR A 134 -17.98 -10.16 6.48
N VAL A 135 -17.14 -9.45 5.73
CA VAL A 135 -17.32 -8.02 5.45
C VAL A 135 -17.09 -7.77 3.97
N LEU A 136 -17.98 -6.98 3.37
CA LEU A 136 -17.93 -6.60 1.97
C LEU A 136 -17.55 -5.12 1.85
N MET A 137 -16.45 -4.83 1.17
CA MET A 137 -16.01 -3.46 0.91
C MET A 137 -15.92 -3.22 -0.58
N ILE A 138 -16.61 -2.19 -1.07
CA ILE A 138 -16.52 -1.73 -2.44
C ILE A 138 -15.70 -0.44 -2.49
N ASP A 139 -14.57 -0.50 -3.19
CA ASP A 139 -13.77 0.65 -3.56
C ASP A 139 -14.27 1.19 -4.90
N ALA A 140 -14.92 2.35 -4.88
CA ALA A 140 -15.36 3.06 -6.07
C ALA A 140 -14.29 4.08 -6.51
N GLY A 141 -13.27 3.56 -7.21
CA GLY A 141 -12.17 4.32 -7.79
C GLY A 141 -12.57 5.15 -9.01
N SER A 142 -11.67 6.06 -9.44
CA SER A 142 -11.91 6.92 -10.61
C SER A 142 -11.92 6.17 -11.95
N THR A 143 -11.09 5.13 -12.07
CA THR A 143 -10.93 4.35 -13.32
C THR A 143 -11.68 3.03 -13.34
N GLY A 144 -12.31 2.65 -12.22
CA GLY A 144 -13.00 1.38 -12.04
C GLY A 144 -13.41 1.18 -10.59
N SER A 145 -14.30 0.22 -10.37
CA SER A 145 -14.71 -0.19 -9.02
C SER A 145 -14.16 -1.59 -8.70
N ARG A 146 -13.94 -1.87 -7.42
CA ARG A 146 -13.53 -3.20 -6.93
C ARG A 146 -14.36 -3.63 -5.73
N ILE A 147 -14.53 -4.93 -5.55
CA ILE A 147 -15.06 -5.51 -4.32
C ILE A 147 -14.02 -6.39 -3.65
N HIS A 148 -14.01 -6.32 -2.32
CA HIS A 148 -13.32 -7.21 -1.43
C HIS A 148 -14.35 -7.93 -0.55
N VAL A 149 -14.35 -9.26 -0.60
CA VAL A 149 -15.15 -10.11 0.29
C VAL A 149 -14.19 -10.74 1.28
N TYR A 150 -14.15 -10.20 2.48
CA TYR A 150 -13.26 -10.68 3.52
C TYR A 150 -13.95 -11.71 4.40
N LYS A 151 -13.27 -12.81 4.68
CA LYS A 151 -13.62 -13.79 5.71
C LYS A 151 -12.63 -13.66 6.87
N PHE A 152 -13.15 -13.38 8.06
CA PHE A 152 -12.37 -13.32 9.30
C PHE A 152 -12.76 -14.45 10.24
N ASN A 153 -11.81 -14.91 11.06
CA ASN A 153 -12.11 -15.66 12.28
C ASN A 153 -11.86 -14.82 13.52
N ASN A 154 -12.55 -15.18 14.60
CA ASN A 154 -12.38 -14.59 15.93
C ASN A 154 -11.73 -15.58 16.90
N CYS A 155 -10.73 -16.36 16.46
CA CYS A 155 -10.04 -17.32 17.32
C CYS A 155 -9.12 -16.65 18.36
N GLY A 156 -8.67 -15.43 18.08
CA GLY A 156 -7.82 -14.62 18.94
C GLY A 156 -8.49 -13.32 19.42
N PRO A 157 -7.76 -12.51 20.20
CA PRO A 157 -8.25 -11.22 20.70
C PRO A 157 -8.48 -10.19 19.60
N THR A 158 -7.82 -10.35 18.45
CA THR A 158 -8.01 -9.53 17.24
C THR A 158 -8.48 -10.45 16.11
N PRO A 159 -9.47 -10.04 15.30
CA PRO A 159 -9.92 -10.84 14.16
C PRO A 159 -8.77 -11.12 13.19
N GLU A 160 -8.65 -12.37 12.76
CA GLU A 160 -7.65 -12.81 11.79
C GLU A 160 -8.30 -12.96 10.42
N LEU A 161 -7.71 -12.32 9.40
CA LEU A 161 -8.12 -12.47 8.01
C LEU A 161 -7.75 -13.85 7.50
N GLU A 162 -8.76 -14.64 7.12
CA GLU A 162 -8.55 -15.98 6.57
C GLU A 162 -8.45 -15.98 5.06
N LYS A 163 -9.31 -15.17 4.43
CA LYS A 163 -9.53 -15.21 2.99
C LYS A 163 -10.06 -13.87 2.49
N GLU A 164 -9.58 -13.49 1.32
CA GLU A 164 -10.11 -12.38 0.54
C GLU A 164 -10.51 -12.91 -0.84
N GLU A 165 -11.74 -12.64 -1.26
CA GLU A 165 -12.13 -12.71 -2.66
C GLU A 165 -12.16 -11.31 -3.25
N PHE A 166 -11.49 -11.14 -4.38
CA PHE A 166 -11.29 -9.84 -5.02
C PHE A 166 -11.74 -9.87 -6.48
N LYS A 167 -12.48 -8.84 -6.88
CA LYS A 167 -12.79 -8.58 -8.29
C LYS A 167 -12.76 -7.08 -8.57
N MET A 168 -12.14 -6.73 -9.68
CA MET A 168 -12.19 -5.40 -10.28
C MET A 168 -13.08 -5.43 -11.52
N THR A 169 -13.79 -4.33 -11.78
CA THR A 169 -14.53 -4.14 -13.02
C THR A 169 -13.59 -4.07 -14.23
N GLU A 170 -14.05 -4.49 -15.40
CA GLU A 170 -13.30 -4.32 -16.64
C GLU A 170 -13.08 -2.83 -16.97
N LYS A 171 -12.00 -2.53 -17.70
CA LYS A 171 -11.54 -1.14 -17.96
C LYS A 171 -12.62 -0.29 -18.65
N GLU A 172 -13.42 -0.92 -19.50
CA GLU A 172 -14.47 -0.29 -20.30
C GLU A 172 -15.66 0.13 -19.44
N VAL A 173 -15.87 -0.50 -18.28
CA VAL A 173 -16.92 -0.10 -17.32
C VAL A 173 -16.59 1.28 -16.77
N GLY A 174 -15.33 1.49 -16.34
CA GLY A 174 -14.89 2.73 -15.70
C GLY A 174 -15.40 2.88 -14.26
N GLY A 175 -15.06 4.00 -13.61
CA GLY A 175 -15.51 4.31 -12.25
C GLY A 175 -16.90 4.94 -12.20
N LEU A 176 -17.47 5.07 -11.00
CA LEU A 176 -18.80 5.67 -10.80
C LEU A 176 -18.92 7.08 -11.40
N SER A 177 -17.84 7.86 -11.38
CA SER A 177 -17.80 9.22 -11.95
C SER A 177 -18.07 9.29 -13.45
N LYS A 178 -17.89 8.19 -14.19
CA LYS A 178 -18.23 8.10 -15.62
C LYS A 178 -19.73 8.24 -15.87
N TYR A 179 -20.55 7.86 -14.88
CA TYR A 179 -22.01 7.82 -14.95
C TYR A 179 -22.65 9.05 -14.28
N LYS A 180 -21.96 10.20 -14.28
CA LYS A 180 -22.40 11.44 -13.60
C LYS A 180 -23.83 11.87 -13.96
N ASP A 181 -24.29 11.53 -15.17
CA ASP A 181 -25.61 11.90 -15.71
C ASP A 181 -26.63 10.73 -15.65
N ASP A 182 -26.24 9.56 -15.14
CA ASP A 182 -27.10 8.37 -15.02
C ASP A 182 -26.78 7.57 -13.72
N PRO A 183 -27.34 7.98 -12.57
CA PRO A 183 -27.14 7.32 -11.28
C PRO A 183 -27.54 5.83 -11.26
N VAL A 184 -28.55 5.43 -12.05
CA VAL A 184 -29.02 4.04 -12.11
C VAL A 184 -28.00 3.16 -12.81
N ALA A 185 -27.43 3.64 -13.93
CA ALA A 185 -26.32 2.95 -14.59
C ALA A 185 -25.08 2.88 -13.68
N ALA A 186 -24.82 3.93 -12.88
CA ALA A 186 -23.73 3.93 -11.91
C ALA A 186 -23.90 2.80 -10.88
N ALA A 187 -25.10 2.63 -10.30
CA ALA A 187 -25.38 1.55 -9.36
C ALA A 187 -25.28 0.16 -10.00
N LYS A 188 -25.87 -0.04 -11.18
CA LYS A 188 -25.80 -1.32 -11.93
C LYS A 188 -24.39 -1.71 -12.35
N SER A 189 -23.48 -0.75 -12.50
CA SER A 189 -22.07 -1.05 -12.80
C SER A 189 -21.40 -1.91 -11.71
N LEU A 190 -21.97 -1.95 -10.50
CA LEU A 190 -21.49 -2.75 -9.37
C LEU A 190 -22.04 -4.18 -9.34
N ASP A 191 -23.02 -4.55 -10.18
CA ASP A 191 -23.64 -5.89 -10.18
C ASP A 191 -22.64 -7.04 -10.39
N PRO A 192 -21.66 -6.94 -11.33
CA PRO A 192 -20.65 -7.99 -11.47
C PRO A 192 -19.80 -8.18 -10.22
N LEU A 193 -19.65 -7.13 -9.41
CA LEU A 193 -18.92 -7.18 -8.15
C LEU A 193 -19.78 -7.84 -7.06
N MET A 194 -21.03 -7.43 -6.93
CA MET A 194 -21.95 -8.02 -5.95
C MET A 194 -22.22 -9.50 -6.22
N LYS A 195 -22.15 -9.94 -7.48
CA LYS A 195 -22.17 -11.37 -7.81
C LYS A 195 -21.07 -12.16 -7.09
N VAL A 196 -19.86 -11.60 -6.96
CA VAL A 196 -18.75 -12.26 -6.23
C VAL A 196 -19.10 -12.45 -4.75
N ALA A 197 -19.73 -11.45 -4.12
CA ALA A 197 -20.21 -11.57 -2.75
C ALA A 197 -21.30 -12.65 -2.62
N MET A 198 -22.25 -12.67 -3.56
CA MET A 198 -23.34 -13.66 -3.57
C MET A 198 -22.85 -15.10 -3.75
N ASP A 199 -21.77 -15.30 -4.51
CA ASP A 199 -21.19 -16.62 -4.78
C ASP A 199 -20.29 -17.11 -3.64
N ASN A 200 -19.69 -16.21 -2.83
CA ASN A 200 -18.67 -16.56 -1.83
C ASN A 200 -19.11 -16.46 -0.36
N VAL A 201 -20.16 -15.70 -0.06
CA VAL A 201 -20.73 -15.65 1.29
C VAL A 201 -21.79 -16.75 1.44
N PRO A 202 -21.70 -17.63 2.46
CA PRO A 202 -22.72 -18.65 2.72
C PRO A 202 -24.11 -18.03 2.94
N ASP A 203 -25.17 -18.66 2.43
CA ASP A 203 -26.55 -18.13 2.52
C ASP A 203 -26.98 -17.79 3.94
N ALA A 204 -26.57 -18.59 4.93
CA ALA A 204 -26.86 -18.39 6.34
C ALA A 204 -26.19 -17.14 6.93
N LEU A 205 -25.10 -16.65 6.32
CA LEU A 205 -24.32 -15.51 6.80
C LEU A 205 -24.59 -14.22 6.00
N LYS A 206 -25.22 -14.29 4.82
CA LYS A 206 -25.48 -13.11 3.97
C LYS A 206 -26.20 -11.99 4.70
N SER A 207 -27.25 -12.32 5.47
CA SER A 207 -28.00 -11.32 6.24
C SER A 207 -27.21 -10.68 7.37
N CYS A 208 -26.06 -11.23 7.76
CA CYS A 208 -25.18 -10.74 8.81
C CYS A 208 -23.79 -10.34 8.29
N SER A 209 -23.66 -10.10 6.97
CA SER A 209 -22.39 -9.73 6.33
C SER A 209 -22.51 -8.31 5.76
N PRO A 210 -22.01 -7.27 6.46
CA PRO A 210 -22.19 -5.89 6.05
C PRO A 210 -21.52 -5.57 4.72
N VAL A 211 -22.15 -4.70 3.94
CA VAL A 211 -21.57 -4.05 2.79
C VAL A 211 -21.40 -2.55 3.03
N ALA A 212 -20.21 -2.04 2.66
CA ALA A 212 -19.93 -0.62 2.58
C ALA A 212 -19.32 -0.27 1.21
N VAL A 213 -19.60 0.94 0.75
CA VAL A 213 -19.04 1.53 -0.47
C VAL A 213 -18.33 2.81 -0.09
N LYS A 214 -17.06 2.93 -0.47
CA LYS A 214 -16.35 4.20 -0.39
C LYS A 214 -15.89 4.63 -1.77
N ALA A 215 -16.36 5.79 -2.19
CA ALA A 215 -15.87 6.46 -3.38
C ALA A 215 -14.66 7.33 -3.05
N THR A 216 -13.71 7.39 -3.98
CA THR A 216 -12.45 8.14 -3.81
C THR A 216 -12.48 9.48 -4.56
N ALA A 217 -11.31 10.03 -4.89
CA ALA A 217 -11.16 11.36 -5.50
C ALA A 217 -11.98 11.57 -6.79
N GLY A 218 -12.19 10.53 -7.60
CA GLY A 218 -12.92 10.64 -8.87
C GLY A 218 -14.36 11.15 -8.70
N LEU A 219 -15.08 10.68 -7.68
CA LEU A 219 -16.45 11.13 -7.42
C LEU A 219 -16.50 12.53 -6.80
N ARG A 220 -15.44 12.97 -6.10
CA ARG A 220 -15.33 14.36 -5.60
C ARG A 220 -15.29 15.37 -6.73
N MET A 221 -14.74 14.98 -7.89
CA MET A 221 -14.48 15.89 -9.01
C MET A 221 -15.71 16.17 -9.89
N ILE A 222 -16.79 15.38 -9.80
CA ILE A 222 -17.99 15.56 -10.66
C ILE A 222 -19.01 16.56 -10.09
N GLY A 223 -18.74 17.15 -8.93
CA GLY A 223 -19.63 18.09 -8.25
C GLY A 223 -20.54 17.43 -7.22
N LYS A 224 -21.04 18.23 -6.27
CA LYS A 224 -21.78 17.74 -5.09
C LYS A 224 -23.10 17.05 -5.45
N GLU A 225 -23.89 17.64 -6.34
CA GLU A 225 -25.22 17.12 -6.70
C GLU A 225 -25.13 15.79 -7.46
N PRO A 226 -24.34 15.65 -8.55
CA PRO A 226 -24.19 14.36 -9.23
C PRO A 226 -23.63 13.26 -8.34
N ALA A 227 -22.63 13.59 -7.51
CA ALA A 227 -22.06 12.65 -6.56
C ALA A 227 -23.09 12.15 -5.54
N ALA A 228 -23.89 13.05 -4.97
CA ALA A 228 -24.93 12.69 -4.01
C ALA A 228 -26.02 11.81 -4.66
N ALA A 229 -26.44 12.13 -5.88
CA ALA A 229 -27.43 11.33 -6.61
C ALA A 229 -26.93 9.90 -6.87
N ILE A 230 -25.68 9.74 -7.30
CA ILE A 230 -25.05 8.43 -7.48
C ILE A 230 -24.99 7.64 -6.17
N LEU A 231 -24.54 8.26 -5.08
CA LEU A 231 -24.41 7.56 -3.79
C LEU A 231 -25.77 7.13 -3.23
N ALA A 232 -26.81 7.97 -3.39
CA ALA A 232 -28.17 7.64 -2.98
C ALA A 232 -28.70 6.42 -3.77
N GLU A 233 -28.48 6.39 -5.08
CA GLU A 233 -28.93 5.29 -5.93
C GLU A 233 -28.13 4.00 -5.67
N VAL A 234 -26.81 4.09 -5.46
CA VAL A 234 -25.98 2.96 -5.03
C VAL A 234 -26.48 2.38 -3.70
N ARG A 235 -26.78 3.23 -2.72
CA ARG A 235 -27.34 2.77 -1.44
C ARG A 235 -28.68 2.05 -1.64
N ARG A 236 -29.62 2.68 -2.36
CA ARG A 236 -30.93 2.09 -2.66
C ARG A 236 -30.79 0.72 -3.30
N HIS A 237 -29.93 0.60 -4.31
CA HIS A 237 -29.63 -0.64 -5.02
C HIS A 237 -29.10 -1.74 -4.09
N LEU A 238 -28.15 -1.41 -3.22
CA LEU A 238 -27.62 -2.38 -2.24
C LEU A 238 -28.64 -2.81 -1.19
N GLU A 239 -29.49 -1.88 -0.73
CA GLU A 239 -30.50 -2.15 0.30
C GLU A 239 -31.65 -3.01 -0.21
N VAL A 240 -32.12 -2.73 -1.44
CA VAL A 240 -33.30 -3.36 -2.05
C VAL A 240 -32.97 -4.67 -2.75
N ASP A 241 -31.88 -4.71 -3.53
CA ASP A 241 -31.65 -5.80 -4.48
C ASP A 241 -30.73 -6.91 -3.93
N TYR A 242 -30.09 -6.68 -2.77
CA TYR A 242 -29.15 -7.63 -2.16
C TYR A 242 -29.47 -7.99 -0.69
N PRO A 243 -29.17 -9.23 -0.25
CA PRO A 243 -29.48 -9.69 1.10
C PRO A 243 -28.53 -9.18 2.19
N PHE A 244 -27.49 -8.44 1.81
CA PHE A 244 -26.46 -7.93 2.72
C PHE A 244 -26.96 -6.67 3.46
N PRO A 245 -26.76 -6.54 4.79
CA PRO A 245 -27.00 -5.29 5.48
C PRO A 245 -26.04 -4.21 4.97
N VAL A 246 -26.56 -3.03 4.65
CA VAL A 246 -25.74 -1.89 4.25
C VAL A 246 -25.40 -1.11 5.51
N VAL A 247 -24.14 -0.71 5.68
CA VAL A 247 -23.74 0.13 6.81
C VAL A 247 -24.54 1.45 6.78
N ASP A 248 -25.00 1.89 7.94
CA ASP A 248 -25.89 3.04 8.13
C ASP A 248 -25.28 4.32 7.59
N GLN A 249 -26.14 5.27 7.23
CA GLN A 249 -25.72 6.55 6.68
C GLN A 249 -24.90 7.39 7.68
N GLU A 250 -25.21 7.32 8.97
CA GLU A 250 -24.47 8.02 10.03
C GLU A 250 -23.04 7.51 10.22
N LYS A 251 -22.78 6.26 9.83
CA LYS A 251 -21.44 5.66 9.77
C LYS A 251 -20.86 5.67 8.35
N GLU A 252 -21.46 6.49 7.48
CA GLU A 252 -21.00 6.73 6.13
C GLU A 252 -20.90 5.46 5.27
N GLY A 253 -21.82 4.49 5.45
CA GLY A 253 -21.71 3.18 4.78
C GLY A 253 -21.66 3.22 3.25
N VAL A 254 -22.22 4.26 2.63
CA VAL A 254 -22.11 4.56 1.20
C VAL A 254 -21.78 6.04 1.09
N ALA A 255 -20.50 6.36 0.90
CA ALA A 255 -20.02 7.74 0.99
C ALA A 255 -18.75 7.96 0.17
N ILE A 256 -18.39 9.24 -0.01
CA ILE A 256 -17.04 9.60 -0.41
C ILE A 256 -16.16 9.53 0.83
N MET A 257 -15.12 8.68 0.82
CA MET A 257 -14.15 8.64 1.91
C MET A 257 -13.26 9.89 1.86
N ASP A 258 -12.78 10.39 3.01
CA ASP A 258 -11.77 11.45 3.01
C ASP A 258 -10.39 10.93 2.62
N GLY A 259 -9.58 11.74 1.93
CA GLY A 259 -8.25 11.30 1.48
C GLY A 259 -7.29 10.99 2.63
N SER A 260 -7.43 11.65 3.79
CA SER A 260 -6.64 11.33 4.98
C SER A 260 -6.95 9.93 5.52
N LEU A 261 -8.24 9.57 5.56
CA LEU A 261 -8.70 8.26 6.01
C LEU A 261 -8.26 7.16 5.04
N GLU A 262 -8.26 7.43 3.73
CA GLU A 262 -7.72 6.51 2.72
C GLU A 262 -6.28 6.08 3.06
N GLY A 263 -5.41 7.05 3.34
CA GLY A 263 -4.03 6.78 3.74
C GLY A 263 -3.94 5.99 5.04
N VAL A 264 -4.69 6.38 6.07
CA VAL A 264 -4.65 5.73 7.39
C VAL A 264 -5.12 4.29 7.30
N TYR A 265 -6.21 4.02 6.58
CA TYR A 265 -6.69 2.66 6.40
C TYR A 265 -5.71 1.81 5.57
N ALA A 266 -5.03 2.38 4.57
CA ALA A 266 -4.00 1.65 3.84
C ALA A 266 -2.77 1.33 4.72
N TRP A 267 -2.40 2.22 5.64
CA TRP A 267 -1.40 1.96 6.67
C TRP A 267 -1.83 0.82 7.60
N ILE A 268 -3.10 0.81 8.05
CA ILE A 268 -3.67 -0.28 8.87
C ILE A 268 -3.59 -1.59 8.09
N THR A 269 -4.07 -1.65 6.85
CA THR A 269 -3.99 -2.84 6.00
C THR A 269 -2.57 -3.38 5.92
N THR A 270 -1.62 -2.53 5.57
CA THR A 270 -0.22 -2.93 5.35
C THR A 270 0.38 -3.50 6.63
N ASN A 271 0.27 -2.77 7.74
CA ASN A 271 0.86 -3.20 9.00
C ASN A 271 0.13 -4.40 9.62
N TYR A 272 -1.18 -4.53 9.40
CA TYR A 272 -1.95 -5.70 9.81
C TYR A 272 -1.50 -6.95 9.04
N LEU A 273 -1.36 -6.86 7.71
CA LEU A 273 -0.91 -7.98 6.88
C LEU A 273 0.56 -8.36 7.17
N LEU A 274 1.40 -7.38 7.49
CA LEU A 274 2.77 -7.63 7.97
C LEU A 274 2.79 -8.28 9.37
N GLY A 275 1.71 -8.16 10.14
CA GLY A 275 1.60 -8.65 11.51
C GLY A 275 2.13 -7.67 12.57
N LYS A 276 2.54 -6.47 12.16
CA LYS A 276 3.10 -5.41 13.00
C LYS A 276 2.07 -4.69 13.88
N ILE A 277 0.78 -4.86 13.56
CA ILE A 277 -0.35 -4.47 14.42
C ILE A 277 -1.35 -5.63 14.52
N GLY A 278 -2.04 -5.76 15.65
CA GLY A 278 -3.00 -6.85 15.91
C GLY A 278 -2.38 -8.23 16.13
N GLY A 279 -1.08 -8.39 15.85
CA GLY A 279 -0.30 -9.59 16.11
C GLY A 279 0.66 -9.43 17.30
N PRO A 280 1.44 -10.48 17.60
CA PRO A 280 2.44 -10.46 18.67
C PRO A 280 3.71 -9.68 18.31
N ASP A 281 3.91 -9.31 17.04
CA ASP A 281 5.04 -8.50 16.61
C ASP A 281 4.82 -7.02 16.99
N LEU A 282 5.72 -6.52 17.83
CA LEU A 282 5.69 -5.16 18.36
C LEU A 282 6.80 -4.27 17.76
N SER A 283 7.46 -4.73 16.69
CA SER A 283 8.45 -3.95 15.96
C SER A 283 7.87 -2.69 15.30
N GLU A 284 8.77 -1.82 14.87
CA GLU A 284 8.43 -0.55 14.21
C GLU A 284 7.60 -0.80 12.95
N THR A 285 6.56 0.02 12.79
CA THR A 285 5.60 -0.08 11.68
C THR A 285 6.22 0.36 10.35
N ALA A 286 5.65 -0.11 9.25
CA ALA A 286 6.02 0.34 7.91
C ALA A 286 5.26 1.62 7.53
N ALA A 287 5.88 2.46 6.71
CA ALA A 287 5.25 3.60 6.08
C ALA A 287 4.52 3.17 4.81
N VAL A 288 3.49 3.94 4.45
CA VAL A 288 2.65 3.71 3.28
C VAL A 288 2.58 4.98 2.44
N PHE A 289 2.84 4.80 1.15
CA PHE A 289 2.70 5.83 0.12
C PHE A 289 1.81 5.29 -0.98
N ASP A 290 0.62 5.86 -1.10
CA ASP A 290 -0.34 5.48 -2.14
C ASP A 290 -0.32 6.54 -3.25
N LEU A 291 -0.14 6.12 -4.49
CA LEU A 291 -0.29 6.99 -5.64
C LEU A 291 -1.52 6.59 -6.44
N GLY A 292 -2.63 7.24 -6.13
CA GLY A 292 -3.88 7.12 -6.86
C GLY A 292 -3.93 8.01 -8.11
N GLY A 293 -5.10 8.07 -8.75
CA GLY A 293 -5.29 8.87 -9.97
C GLY A 293 -5.40 10.37 -9.72
N GLY A 294 -6.14 10.77 -8.68
CA GLY A 294 -6.41 12.18 -8.35
C GLY A 294 -5.64 12.72 -7.14
N SER A 295 -5.12 11.85 -6.28
CA SER A 295 -4.35 12.22 -5.09
C SER A 295 -3.23 11.23 -4.82
N THR A 296 -2.30 11.62 -3.95
CA THR A 296 -1.32 10.72 -3.33
C THR A 296 -1.38 10.88 -1.81
N GLN A 297 -1.26 9.76 -1.10
CA GLN A 297 -1.32 9.70 0.35
C GLN A 297 0.02 9.26 0.91
N ILE A 298 0.37 9.80 2.07
CA ILE A 298 1.54 9.45 2.86
C ILE A 298 1.11 9.23 4.30
N VAL A 299 1.45 8.07 4.87
CA VAL A 299 1.21 7.76 6.27
C VAL A 299 2.38 6.99 6.88
N PHE A 300 2.86 7.46 8.04
CA PHE A 300 3.90 6.77 8.81
C PHE A 300 3.84 7.15 10.28
N GLU A 301 4.46 6.33 11.13
CA GLU A 301 4.64 6.59 12.55
C GLU A 301 6.02 7.23 12.77
N PRO A 302 6.13 8.58 12.90
CA PRO A 302 7.40 9.24 13.10
C PRO A 302 8.00 8.91 14.47
N THR A 303 9.28 8.54 14.49
CA THR A 303 10.03 8.41 15.74
C THR A 303 10.86 9.66 16.00
N PHE A 304 10.51 10.42 17.04
CA PHE A 304 11.29 11.58 17.48
C PHE A 304 12.32 11.15 18.52
N LYS A 305 13.51 10.78 18.07
CA LYS A 305 14.65 10.62 18.97
C LYS A 305 15.13 12.01 19.35
N GLY A 306 15.15 12.34 20.64
CA GLY A 306 15.71 13.60 21.13
C GLY A 306 17.11 13.78 20.56
N ALA A 307 17.27 14.69 19.60
CA ALA A 307 18.55 14.91 18.95
C ALA A 307 19.49 15.57 19.96
N ALA A 308 20.71 15.03 20.12
CA ALA A 308 21.74 15.62 20.98
C ALA A 308 22.10 17.06 20.57
N ASP A 309 21.81 17.43 19.32
CA ASP A 309 22.24 18.68 18.69
C ASP A 309 21.15 19.77 18.68
N GLY A 310 19.97 19.49 19.24
CA GLY A 310 18.83 20.41 19.24
C GLY A 310 18.19 20.64 17.86
N GLY A 311 17.02 21.27 17.83
CA GLY A 311 16.37 21.74 16.59
C GLY A 311 15.35 20.81 15.92
N MET A 312 15.04 19.65 16.49
CA MET A 312 13.90 18.81 16.05
C MET A 312 12.80 18.78 17.13
N PRO A 313 11.51 18.78 16.76
CA PRO A 313 10.42 18.59 17.72
C PRO A 313 10.60 17.28 18.49
N GLU A 314 10.27 17.28 19.78
CA GLU A 314 10.30 16.08 20.62
C GLU A 314 9.13 15.13 20.35
N LYS A 315 8.12 15.60 19.61
CA LYS A 315 6.88 14.89 19.29
C LYS A 315 6.23 15.45 18.03
N LEU A 316 5.25 14.75 17.49
CA LEU A 316 4.47 15.26 16.37
C LEU A 316 3.68 16.48 16.82
N THR A 317 3.72 17.54 16.00
CA THR A 317 2.93 18.73 16.25
C THR A 317 1.44 18.40 16.19
N ALA A 318 0.62 19.12 16.95
CA ALA A 318 -0.83 18.98 16.84
C ALA A 318 -1.33 19.60 15.53
N GLY A 319 -2.32 18.95 14.90
CA GLY A 319 -2.99 19.43 13.70
C GLY A 319 -3.65 18.29 12.95
N ASP A 320 -4.31 18.59 11.84
CA ASP A 320 -5.07 17.59 11.07
C ASP A 320 -4.18 16.46 10.53
N HIS A 321 -2.88 16.72 10.35
CA HIS A 321 -1.88 15.73 9.93
C HIS A 321 -1.55 14.68 11.00
N LYS A 322 -1.89 14.92 12.27
CA LYS A 322 -1.70 13.97 13.35
C LYS A 322 -2.94 13.10 13.51
N TYR A 323 -2.75 11.79 13.51
CA TYR A 323 -3.83 10.83 13.70
C TYR A 323 -3.49 9.85 14.83
N ASP A 324 -4.30 9.88 15.90
CA ASP A 324 -4.16 8.97 17.04
C ASP A 324 -4.99 7.70 16.79
N LEU A 325 -4.31 6.57 16.56
CA LEU A 325 -4.93 5.28 16.30
C LEU A 325 -4.80 4.36 17.52
N SER A 326 -5.91 3.76 17.96
CA SER A 326 -5.91 2.65 18.91
C SER A 326 -6.31 1.36 18.21
N PHE A 327 -5.37 0.40 18.11
CA PHE A 327 -5.57 -0.87 17.42
C PHE A 327 -4.89 -2.02 18.17
N GLY A 328 -5.61 -3.13 18.40
CA GLY A 328 -5.07 -4.30 19.08
C GLY A 328 -4.48 -4.01 20.48
N GLY A 329 -5.07 -3.07 21.22
CA GLY A 329 -4.58 -2.64 22.55
C GLY A 329 -3.33 -1.76 22.53
N ARG A 330 -2.87 -1.31 21.36
CA ARG A 330 -1.73 -0.40 21.19
C ARG A 330 -2.21 0.94 20.66
N ASN A 331 -1.52 2.00 21.04
CA ASN A 331 -1.73 3.34 20.52
C ASN A 331 -0.59 3.69 19.56
N PHE A 332 -0.94 4.32 18.45
CA PHE A 332 -0.01 4.78 17.41
C PHE A 332 -0.29 6.25 17.15
N GLU A 333 0.76 7.05 17.07
CA GLU A 333 0.71 8.45 16.67
C GLU A 333 1.20 8.55 15.23
N LEU A 334 0.27 8.65 14.28
CA LEU A 334 0.57 8.64 12.86
C LEU A 334 0.65 10.06 12.32
N TYR A 335 1.67 10.34 11.51
CA TYR A 335 1.58 11.42 10.53
C TYR A 335 0.80 10.90 9.32
N GLN A 336 -0.17 11.68 8.85
CA GLN A 336 -0.94 11.40 7.65
C GLN A 336 -1.11 12.68 6.83
N HIS A 337 -1.07 12.54 5.51
CA HIS A 337 -1.54 13.59 4.61
C HIS A 337 -2.02 13.02 3.26
N SER A 338 -2.95 13.73 2.62
CA SER A 338 -3.44 13.43 1.27
C SER A 338 -3.27 14.65 0.36
N HIS A 339 -2.31 14.58 -0.56
CA HIS A 339 -2.06 15.62 -1.55
C HIS A 339 -3.05 15.50 -2.72
N LEU A 340 -4.21 16.15 -2.61
CA LEU A 340 -5.19 16.24 -3.69
C LEU A 340 -4.62 17.04 -4.88
N GLY A 341 -4.82 16.54 -6.10
CA GLY A 341 -4.25 17.13 -7.32
C GLY A 341 -2.86 16.58 -7.68
N TYR A 342 -2.27 15.75 -6.83
CA TYR A 342 -0.94 15.15 -7.03
C TYR A 342 -1.01 13.62 -7.26
N GLY A 343 -2.20 13.09 -7.57
CA GLY A 343 -2.30 11.74 -8.13
C GLY A 343 -1.72 11.67 -9.54
N LEU A 344 -1.41 10.49 -10.06
CA LEU A 344 -0.65 10.34 -11.30
C LEU A 344 -1.33 11.01 -12.50
N MET A 345 -2.66 10.91 -12.63
CA MET A 345 -3.39 11.52 -13.75
C MET A 345 -3.49 13.04 -13.58
N ALA A 346 -3.78 13.51 -12.36
CA ALA A 346 -3.84 14.94 -12.06
C ALA A 346 -2.47 15.63 -12.24
N ALA A 347 -1.39 14.96 -11.82
CA ALA A 347 -0.02 15.43 -12.01
C ALA A 347 0.35 15.50 -13.49
N ARG A 348 -0.10 14.53 -14.30
CA ARG A 348 0.09 14.56 -15.75
C ARG A 348 -0.58 15.78 -16.38
N GLU A 349 -1.84 16.04 -16.04
CA GLU A 349 -2.55 17.24 -16.50
C GLU A 349 -1.81 18.53 -16.07
N ALA A 350 -1.33 18.59 -14.83
CA ALA A 350 -0.57 19.72 -14.32
C ALA A 350 0.78 19.93 -15.03
N ILE A 351 1.51 18.85 -15.35
CA ILE A 351 2.78 18.90 -16.08
C ILE A 351 2.56 19.40 -17.51
N HIS A 352 1.53 18.90 -18.20
CA HIS A 352 1.18 19.39 -19.53
C HIS A 352 0.79 20.87 -19.49
N ALA A 353 -0.02 21.28 -18.52
CA ALA A 353 -0.41 22.68 -18.34
C ALA A 353 0.80 23.59 -18.03
N ALA A 354 1.75 23.13 -17.20
CA ALA A 354 2.97 23.87 -16.89
C ALA A 354 3.80 24.15 -18.16
N LEU A 355 3.99 23.15 -19.02
CA LEU A 355 4.70 23.33 -20.30
C LEU A 355 3.98 24.33 -21.20
N ILE A 356 2.66 24.21 -21.32
CA ILE A 356 1.84 25.08 -22.17
C ILE A 356 1.85 26.52 -21.68
N ASN A 357 1.83 26.75 -20.37
CA ASN A 357 1.97 28.07 -19.78
C ASN A 357 3.34 28.68 -20.10
N ASP A 358 4.42 27.92 -19.95
CA ASP A 358 5.78 28.39 -20.26
C ASP A 358 5.93 28.79 -21.74
N ILE A 359 5.34 28.01 -22.65
CA ILE A 359 5.33 28.35 -24.09
C ILE A 359 4.49 29.60 -24.35
N SER A 360 3.33 29.72 -23.67
CA SER A 360 2.43 30.87 -23.82
C SER A 360 3.09 32.17 -23.37
N GLU A 361 3.86 32.14 -22.27
CA GLU A 361 4.61 33.30 -21.77
C GLU A 361 5.66 33.79 -22.78
N VAL A 362 6.29 32.86 -23.51
CA VAL A 362 7.31 33.20 -24.53
C VAL A 362 6.69 33.65 -25.86
N LYS A 363 5.61 32.98 -26.30
CA LYS A 363 5.01 33.22 -27.63
C LYS A 363 3.91 34.30 -27.63
N GLY A 364 3.45 34.74 -26.46
CA GLY A 364 2.43 35.77 -26.31
C GLY A 364 1.02 35.29 -26.64
N ALA A 365 0.10 36.23 -26.88
CA ALA A 365 -1.34 35.96 -27.00
C ALA A 365 -1.77 35.27 -28.32
N ASP A 366 -0.88 35.16 -29.31
CA ASP A 366 -1.18 34.45 -30.55
C ASP A 366 -1.22 32.94 -30.27
N LYS A 367 -2.39 32.33 -30.44
CA LYS A 367 -2.64 30.89 -30.21
C LYS A 367 -2.37 30.03 -31.47
N ALA A 368 -1.86 30.59 -32.57
CA ALA A 368 -1.59 29.85 -33.80
C ALA A 368 -0.64 28.66 -33.59
N TRP A 369 0.30 28.77 -32.65
CA TRP A 369 1.26 27.69 -32.35
C TRP A 369 0.64 26.42 -31.77
N LEU A 370 -0.61 26.46 -31.29
CA LEU A 370 -1.31 25.27 -30.82
C LEU A 370 -1.69 24.30 -31.95
N LYS A 371 -1.68 24.78 -33.20
CA LYS A 371 -1.96 23.96 -34.39
C LYS A 371 -0.76 23.13 -34.82
N GLU A 372 0.44 23.50 -34.37
CA GLU A 372 1.68 22.80 -34.70
C GLU A 372 2.03 21.78 -33.61
N PRO A 373 2.70 20.66 -33.95
CA PRO A 373 3.17 19.72 -32.96
C PRO A 373 4.13 20.36 -31.95
N ILE A 374 3.89 20.14 -30.66
CA ILE A 374 4.66 20.72 -29.57
C ILE A 374 5.63 19.69 -29.01
N VAL A 375 6.91 20.03 -29.01
CA VAL A 375 7.94 19.19 -28.40
C VAL A 375 7.75 19.18 -26.88
N HIS A 376 7.55 18.00 -26.31
CA HIS A 376 7.39 17.79 -24.88
C HIS A 376 8.50 16.88 -24.35
N PRO A 377 9.36 17.35 -23.42
CA PRO A 377 10.52 16.57 -22.94
C PRO A 377 10.16 15.28 -22.19
N CYS A 378 8.90 15.12 -21.79
CA CYS A 378 8.39 13.95 -21.09
C CYS A 378 7.81 12.87 -22.02
N ILE A 379 7.70 13.14 -23.32
CA ILE A 379 7.31 12.15 -24.32
C ILE A 379 8.61 11.56 -24.89
N ALA A 380 8.72 10.23 -24.93
CA ALA A 380 9.94 9.58 -25.41
C ALA A 380 10.22 9.92 -26.90
N PRO A 381 11.51 9.99 -27.32
CA PRO A 381 11.87 10.25 -28.71
C PRO A 381 11.14 9.33 -29.70
N GLY A 382 10.60 9.92 -30.76
CA GLY A 382 9.85 9.20 -31.80
C GLY A 382 8.42 8.79 -31.43
N MET A 383 7.92 9.21 -30.26
CA MET A 383 6.52 9.02 -29.87
C MET A 383 5.74 10.34 -29.95
N SER A 384 4.41 10.23 -29.98
CA SER A 384 3.51 11.37 -29.99
C SER A 384 2.20 11.01 -29.32
N LYS A 385 1.50 12.01 -28.81
CA LYS A 385 0.19 11.85 -28.19
C LYS A 385 -0.64 13.12 -28.33
N ASP A 386 -1.93 12.94 -28.63
CA ASP A 386 -2.89 14.03 -28.61
C ASP A 386 -3.47 14.17 -27.19
N VAL A 387 -3.47 15.39 -26.66
CA VAL A 387 -3.89 15.70 -25.29
C VAL A 387 -4.77 16.94 -25.29
N ASN A 388 -5.87 16.88 -24.55
CA ASN A 388 -6.67 18.05 -24.26
C ASN A 388 -6.04 18.82 -23.09
N VAL A 389 -5.65 20.06 -23.33
CA VAL A 389 -5.06 20.96 -22.33
C VAL A 389 -5.94 22.19 -22.12
N THR A 390 -6.03 22.66 -20.89
CA THR A 390 -6.66 23.94 -20.56
C THR A 390 -5.64 25.07 -20.69
N ILE A 391 -6.02 26.18 -21.32
CA ILE A 391 -5.13 27.31 -21.59
C ILE A 391 -5.71 28.60 -21.02
N GLY A 392 -4.96 29.26 -20.14
CA GLY A 392 -5.37 30.49 -19.49
C GLY A 392 -6.58 30.33 -18.56
N ALA A 393 -7.16 31.45 -18.13
CA ALA A 393 -8.28 31.45 -17.19
C ALA A 393 -9.61 30.98 -17.79
N SER A 394 -9.73 30.87 -19.12
CA SER A 394 -11.00 30.56 -19.80
C SER A 394 -11.45 29.10 -19.63
N LYS A 395 -10.64 28.22 -19.04
CA LYS A 395 -10.90 26.76 -18.89
C LYS A 395 -11.28 26.05 -20.20
N GLU A 396 -11.03 26.66 -21.36
CA GLU A 396 -11.31 26.07 -22.66
C GLU A 396 -10.34 24.92 -22.93
N LEU A 397 -10.87 23.78 -23.35
CA LEU A 397 -10.09 22.61 -23.74
C LEU A 397 -9.57 22.80 -25.17
N ASN A 398 -8.26 22.69 -25.34
CA ASN A 398 -7.58 22.76 -26.62
C ASN A 398 -6.89 21.42 -26.88
N LEU A 399 -7.17 20.81 -28.03
CA LEU A 399 -6.49 19.59 -28.45
C LEU A 399 -5.11 19.96 -28.99
N VAL A 400 -4.06 19.44 -28.34
CA VAL A 400 -2.66 19.68 -28.71
C VAL A 400 -1.98 18.35 -28.98
N LYS A 401 -1.16 18.32 -30.04
CA LYS A 401 -0.30 17.17 -30.34
C LYS A 401 1.07 17.35 -29.70
N PHE A 402 1.36 16.57 -28.67
CA PHE A 402 2.70 16.51 -28.09
C PHE A 402 3.57 15.48 -28.82
N THR A 403 4.82 15.84 -29.05
CA THR A 403 5.82 14.98 -29.69
C THR A 403 7.08 14.89 -28.83
N GLY A 404 7.72 13.72 -28.83
CA GLY A 404 9.01 13.57 -28.16
C GLY A 404 10.11 14.38 -28.84
N PRO A 405 11.13 14.84 -28.08
CA PRO A 405 12.27 15.54 -28.63
C PRO A 405 13.12 14.62 -29.52
N SER A 406 14.02 15.21 -30.31
CA SER A 406 14.99 14.46 -31.14
C SER A 406 16.07 13.75 -30.31
N GLN A 407 16.30 14.20 -29.08
CA GLN A 407 17.22 13.61 -28.11
C GLN A 407 16.51 13.49 -26.76
N PRO A 408 16.79 12.45 -25.97
CA PRO A 408 16.11 12.23 -24.71
C PRO A 408 16.39 13.36 -23.70
N ALA A 409 15.35 13.79 -22.99
CA ALA A 409 15.39 14.94 -22.10
C ALA A 409 14.80 14.65 -20.70
N PRO A 410 15.23 13.56 -20.01
CA PRO A 410 14.65 13.16 -18.72
C PRO A 410 14.81 14.23 -17.63
N ALA A 411 15.92 14.97 -17.63
CA ALA A 411 16.14 16.03 -16.64
C ALA A 411 15.18 17.21 -16.83
N GLN A 412 14.91 17.62 -18.08
CA GLN A 412 13.94 18.67 -18.40
C GLN A 412 12.51 18.21 -18.09
N CYS A 413 12.20 16.93 -18.32
CA CYS A 413 10.92 16.37 -17.89
C CYS A 413 10.77 16.42 -16.36
N ARG A 414 11.79 15.99 -15.62
CA ARG A 414 11.80 16.08 -14.16
C ARG A 414 11.67 17.51 -13.66
N ASN A 415 12.30 18.49 -14.31
CA ASN A 415 12.14 19.90 -13.95
C ASN A 415 10.67 20.35 -14.03
N LEU A 416 9.92 19.94 -15.07
CA LEU A 416 8.48 20.21 -15.14
C LEU A 416 7.72 19.52 -14.01
N ALA A 417 8.07 18.27 -13.68
CA ALA A 417 7.46 17.53 -12.59
C ALA A 417 7.76 18.14 -11.20
N GLU A 418 8.96 18.67 -10.99
CA GLU A 418 9.34 19.36 -9.75
C GLU A 418 8.67 20.72 -9.64
N LYS A 419 8.49 21.43 -10.76
CA LYS A 419 7.81 22.74 -10.80
C LYS A 419 6.40 22.66 -10.24
N ILE A 420 5.64 21.61 -10.55
CA ILE A 420 4.26 21.47 -10.06
C ILE A 420 4.18 21.21 -8.55
N LEU A 421 5.27 20.84 -7.88
CA LEU A 421 5.28 20.60 -6.43
C LEU A 421 5.20 21.90 -5.61
N ASN A 422 5.46 23.06 -6.20
CA ASN A 422 5.42 24.36 -5.51
C ASN A 422 6.25 24.36 -4.21
N LYS A 423 7.51 23.93 -4.30
CA LYS A 423 8.43 23.82 -3.16
C LYS A 423 8.66 25.13 -2.41
N ASP A 424 8.54 26.26 -3.09
CA ASP A 424 8.74 27.60 -2.53
C ASP A 424 7.48 28.16 -1.84
N ALA A 425 6.37 27.40 -1.82
CA ALA A 425 5.16 27.81 -1.13
C ALA A 425 5.42 28.03 0.37
N ALA A 426 4.77 29.05 0.93
CA ALA A 426 4.96 29.44 2.32
C ALA A 426 4.70 28.27 3.28
N CYS A 427 5.69 27.93 4.09
CA CYS A 427 5.62 26.85 5.07
C CYS A 427 5.19 27.43 6.43
N THR A 428 3.92 27.27 6.79
CA THR A 428 3.36 27.79 8.05
C THR A 428 3.80 26.97 9.26
N LEU A 429 4.04 25.68 9.07
CA LEU A 429 4.52 24.76 10.09
C LEU A 429 5.67 23.92 9.53
N ALA A 430 6.90 24.34 9.85
CA ALA A 430 8.10 23.65 9.43
C ALA A 430 8.35 22.36 10.23
N PRO A 431 9.03 21.36 9.64
CA PRO A 431 9.44 21.27 8.24
C PRO A 431 8.25 20.97 7.31
N CYS A 432 8.36 21.32 6.03
CA CYS A 432 7.35 21.05 5.01
C CYS A 432 7.91 20.16 3.89
N SER A 433 7.04 19.36 3.27
CA SER A 433 7.37 18.58 2.07
C SER A 433 7.32 19.47 0.83
N PHE A 434 6.13 19.73 0.31
CA PHE A 434 5.86 20.56 -0.85
C PHE A 434 4.49 21.23 -0.73
N ASN A 435 4.23 22.27 -1.54
CA ASN A 435 3.00 23.06 -1.50
C ASN A 435 2.65 23.61 -0.10
N GLY A 436 3.67 23.94 0.71
CA GLY A 436 3.51 24.49 2.06
C GLY A 436 2.97 23.52 3.11
N ILE A 437 2.93 22.22 2.82
CA ILE A 437 2.37 21.21 3.71
C ILE A 437 3.42 20.71 4.70
N HIS A 438 3.11 20.81 6.00
CA HIS A 438 3.94 20.26 7.07
C HIS A 438 4.17 18.77 6.90
N GLN A 439 5.41 18.30 7.05
CA GLN A 439 5.77 16.89 7.06
C GLN A 439 7.02 16.66 7.94
N PRO A 440 7.00 15.72 8.90
CA PRO A 440 8.22 15.30 9.59
C PRO A 440 9.28 14.76 8.63
N LEU A 441 10.55 15.15 8.83
CA LEU A 441 11.65 14.73 7.95
C LEU A 441 11.86 13.22 8.01
N LEU A 442 11.53 12.50 6.94
CA LEU A 442 11.71 11.05 6.83
C LEU A 442 13.15 10.62 7.13
N ALA A 443 14.13 11.37 6.62
CA ALA A 443 15.55 11.13 6.84
C ALA A 443 16.00 11.28 8.31
N LYS A 444 15.14 11.76 9.21
CA LYS A 444 15.41 11.87 10.65
C LYS A 444 14.45 11.06 11.51
N THR A 445 13.17 11.03 11.14
CA THR A 445 12.11 10.42 11.95
C THR A 445 11.68 9.04 11.46
N PHE A 446 12.14 8.60 10.27
CA PHE A 446 11.75 7.33 9.66
C PHE A 446 12.87 6.77 8.76
N THR A 447 14.03 6.54 9.38
CA THR A 447 15.31 6.33 8.68
C THR A 447 15.54 4.91 8.14
N LYS A 448 15.01 3.88 8.79
CA LYS A 448 15.40 2.48 8.55
C LYS A 448 14.22 1.56 8.29
N GLU A 449 13.07 1.95 8.79
CA GLU A 449 11.82 1.23 8.73
C GLU A 449 11.38 1.06 7.27
N ASP A 450 10.53 0.07 7.01
CA ASP A 450 10.10 -0.25 5.65
C ASP A 450 9.20 0.85 5.07
N VAL A 451 9.37 1.16 3.78
CA VAL A 451 8.50 2.07 3.02
C VAL A 451 7.81 1.27 1.92
N TYR A 452 6.49 1.11 2.02
CA TYR A 452 5.69 0.49 0.97
C TYR A 452 5.08 1.56 0.07
N ILE A 453 5.33 1.44 -1.23
CA ILE A 453 4.75 2.29 -2.27
C ILE A 453 3.89 1.39 -3.19
N PHE A 454 2.62 1.72 -3.40
CA PHE A 454 1.71 0.88 -4.19
C PHE A 454 0.82 1.70 -5.13
N SER A 455 -0.23 1.07 -5.69
CA SER A 455 -1.05 1.60 -6.77
C SER A 455 -0.20 1.97 -7.99
N TYR A 456 -0.23 3.21 -8.49
CA TYR A 456 0.49 3.54 -9.71
C TYR A 456 2.01 3.37 -9.60
N PHE A 457 2.61 3.46 -8.41
CA PHE A 457 4.03 3.12 -8.23
C PHE A 457 4.31 1.68 -8.67
N TYR A 458 3.44 0.74 -8.30
CA TYR A 458 3.54 -0.65 -8.75
C TYR A 458 3.24 -0.76 -10.25
N ASP A 459 2.16 -0.13 -10.73
CA ASP A 459 1.71 -0.25 -12.12
C ASP A 459 2.68 0.35 -13.16
N ARG A 460 3.61 1.23 -12.76
CA ARG A 460 4.63 1.81 -13.65
C ARG A 460 6.00 1.18 -13.52
N THR A 461 6.30 0.52 -12.42
CA THR A 461 7.63 -0.08 -12.22
C THR A 461 7.63 -1.59 -12.43
N LYS A 462 6.61 -2.31 -11.93
CA LYS A 462 6.59 -3.77 -11.98
C LYS A 462 6.51 -4.34 -13.40
N PRO A 463 5.65 -3.84 -14.31
CA PRO A 463 5.60 -4.36 -15.69
C PRO A 463 6.90 -4.17 -16.46
N LEU A 464 7.77 -3.26 -16.03
CA LEU A 464 9.09 -3.03 -16.62
C LEU A 464 10.21 -3.87 -16.00
N GLY A 465 9.87 -4.79 -15.10
CA GLY A 465 10.81 -5.77 -14.55
C GLY A 465 11.50 -5.35 -13.26
N MET A 466 11.05 -4.27 -12.60
CA MET A 466 11.61 -3.90 -11.30
C MET A 466 11.37 -4.98 -10.23
N PRO A 467 12.33 -5.21 -9.33
CA PRO A 467 12.15 -6.11 -8.19
C PRO A 467 11.11 -5.54 -7.21
N ASP A 468 10.68 -6.37 -6.25
CA ASP A 468 9.72 -5.93 -5.21
C ASP A 468 10.35 -4.97 -4.17
N SER A 469 11.68 -4.85 -4.16
CA SER A 469 12.45 -3.95 -3.30
C SER A 469 13.58 -3.33 -4.12
N PHE A 470 13.68 -2.00 -4.10
CA PHE A 470 14.69 -1.24 -4.84
C PHE A 470 14.91 0.13 -4.21
N THR A 471 16.01 0.78 -4.57
CA THR A 471 16.35 2.14 -4.19
C THR A 471 15.75 3.18 -5.15
N LEU A 472 15.55 4.41 -4.68
CA LEU A 472 15.13 5.51 -5.58
C LEU A 472 16.17 5.78 -6.68
N ARG A 473 17.44 5.43 -6.47
CA ARG A 473 18.49 5.42 -7.50
C ARG A 473 18.20 4.44 -8.63
N GLU A 474 17.85 3.20 -8.30
CA GLU A 474 17.48 2.20 -9.32
C GLU A 474 16.21 2.65 -10.08
N MET A 475 15.25 3.27 -9.40
CA MET A 475 14.07 3.86 -10.05
C MET A 475 14.44 5.03 -10.98
N HIS A 476 15.42 5.85 -10.60
CA HIS A 476 15.95 6.92 -11.44
C HIS A 476 16.63 6.36 -12.70
N ASP A 477 17.40 5.28 -12.58
CA ASP A 477 18.09 4.64 -13.71
C ASP A 477 17.08 3.99 -14.68
N LEU A 478 16.02 3.36 -14.16
CA LEU A 478 14.87 2.92 -14.95
C LEU A 478 14.26 4.10 -15.70
N THR A 479 14.00 5.21 -15.01
CA THR A 479 13.41 6.43 -15.58
C THR A 479 14.23 6.96 -16.75
N GLN A 480 15.56 7.03 -16.59
CA GLN A 480 16.46 7.45 -17.66
C GLN A 480 16.34 6.55 -18.89
N THR A 481 16.36 5.23 -18.68
CA THR A 481 16.27 4.22 -19.74
C THR A 481 14.94 4.29 -20.48
N VAL A 482 13.82 4.43 -19.77
CA VAL A 482 12.50 4.60 -20.39
C VAL A 482 12.45 5.86 -21.24
N CYS A 483 12.98 6.98 -20.74
CA CYS A 483 13.00 8.25 -21.45
C CYS A 483 13.92 8.29 -22.68
N MET A 484 14.87 7.36 -22.83
CA MET A 484 15.69 7.22 -24.04
C MET A 484 14.86 6.82 -25.27
N GLY A 485 13.70 6.21 -25.07
CA GLY A 485 12.84 5.73 -26.14
C GLY A 485 13.33 4.44 -26.80
N LYS A 486 12.69 4.08 -27.91
CA LYS A 486 12.80 2.76 -28.56
C LYS A 486 14.24 2.29 -28.84
N THR A 487 15.18 3.21 -29.01
CA THR A 487 16.59 2.89 -29.29
C THR A 487 17.32 2.27 -28.11
N ALA A 488 16.84 2.44 -26.88
CA ALA A 488 17.41 1.86 -25.66
C ALA A 488 16.47 0.88 -24.94
N TRP A 489 15.34 0.53 -25.58
CA TRP A 489 14.34 -0.38 -24.99
C TRP A 489 14.63 -1.85 -25.25
N ASP A 490 15.77 -2.20 -25.84
CA ASP A 490 16.21 -3.58 -26.03
C ASP A 490 16.31 -4.34 -24.70
N VAL A 491 16.66 -3.65 -23.60
CA VAL A 491 16.68 -4.21 -22.24
C VAL A 491 15.32 -4.74 -21.79
N PHE A 492 14.21 -4.14 -22.25
CA PHE A 492 12.85 -4.53 -21.88
C PHE A 492 12.32 -5.71 -22.70
N THR A 493 12.99 -6.10 -23.78
CA THR A 493 12.53 -7.21 -24.65
C THR A 493 12.53 -8.57 -23.94
N THR A 494 13.31 -8.69 -22.86
CA THR A 494 13.37 -9.91 -22.03
C THR A 494 12.32 -9.93 -20.92
N VAL A 495 11.60 -8.83 -20.71
CA VAL A 495 10.55 -8.70 -19.70
C VAL A 495 9.18 -8.87 -20.38
N PRO A 496 8.41 -9.92 -20.03
CA PRO A 496 7.10 -10.17 -20.65
C PRO A 496 6.16 -8.97 -20.51
N GLY A 497 5.59 -8.52 -21.63
CA GLY A 497 4.63 -7.41 -21.68
C GLY A 497 5.23 -6.00 -21.53
N ALA A 498 6.52 -5.85 -21.21
CA ALA A 498 7.12 -4.52 -21.00
C ALA A 498 7.11 -3.66 -22.26
N MET A 499 7.40 -4.26 -23.43
CA MET A 499 7.35 -3.55 -24.71
C MET A 499 5.95 -3.09 -25.07
N GLU A 500 4.92 -3.91 -24.79
CA GLU A 500 3.52 -3.56 -25.03
C GLU A 500 3.10 -2.39 -24.14
N GLU A 501 3.46 -2.44 -22.84
CA GLU A 501 3.21 -1.36 -21.88
C GLU A 501 3.88 -0.03 -22.30
N LEU A 502 5.13 -0.07 -22.74
CA LEU A 502 5.86 1.12 -23.19
C LEU A 502 5.31 1.70 -24.49
N LEU A 503 4.90 0.84 -25.43
CA LEU A 503 4.34 1.26 -26.72
C LEU A 503 2.92 1.82 -26.60
N ASP A 504 2.09 1.24 -25.73
CA ASP A 504 0.72 1.71 -25.47
C ASP A 504 0.70 3.04 -24.70
N ARG A 505 1.77 3.36 -23.96
CA ARG A 505 1.80 4.51 -23.02
C ARG A 505 2.92 5.52 -23.32
N PRO A 506 2.68 6.50 -24.21
CA PRO A 506 3.63 7.59 -24.48
C PRO A 506 4.06 8.41 -23.25
N ASP A 507 3.24 8.41 -22.18
CA ASP A 507 3.50 9.16 -20.94
C ASP A 507 4.39 8.41 -19.95
N HIS A 508 4.93 7.24 -20.27
CA HIS A 508 5.66 6.45 -19.27
C HIS A 508 6.90 7.19 -18.72
N CYS A 509 7.61 7.93 -19.58
CA CYS A 509 8.70 8.82 -19.17
C CYS A 509 8.23 9.96 -18.25
N LEU A 510 7.04 10.52 -18.52
CA LEU A 510 6.39 11.52 -17.67
C LEU A 510 6.10 10.94 -16.29
N ASP A 511 5.40 9.80 -16.27
CA ASP A 511 4.91 9.16 -15.06
C ASP A 511 6.07 8.82 -14.10
N LEU A 512 7.15 8.23 -14.62
CA LEU A 512 8.33 7.90 -13.82
C LEU A 512 9.10 9.13 -13.33
N ASN A 513 9.23 10.19 -14.14
CA ASN A 513 9.84 11.43 -13.66
C ASN A 513 8.99 12.13 -12.60
N PHE A 514 7.66 12.05 -12.68
CA PHE A 514 6.79 12.52 -11.62
C PHE A 514 6.94 11.70 -10.34
N MET A 515 7.02 10.38 -10.43
CA MET A 515 7.30 9.53 -9.26
C MET A 515 8.65 9.87 -8.60
N MET A 516 9.69 10.10 -9.40
CA MET A 516 10.99 10.57 -8.91
C MET A 516 10.89 11.93 -8.24
N ALA A 517 10.24 12.91 -8.88
CA ALA A 517 10.04 14.24 -8.32
C ALA A 517 9.24 14.16 -7.01
N LEU A 518 8.20 13.35 -6.94
CA LEU A 518 7.36 13.19 -5.75
C LEU A 518 8.13 12.54 -4.60
N LEU A 519 8.77 11.40 -4.81
CA LEU A 519 9.46 10.64 -3.75
C LEU A 519 10.76 11.32 -3.30
N HIS A 520 11.65 11.66 -4.24
CA HIS A 520 12.95 12.21 -3.91
C HIS A 520 12.87 13.71 -3.58
N THR A 521 12.29 14.51 -4.47
CA THR A 521 12.25 15.97 -4.29
C THR A 521 11.12 16.37 -3.34
N GLY A 522 9.89 15.91 -3.56
CA GLY A 522 8.69 16.29 -2.81
C GLY A 522 8.75 15.86 -1.35
N TYR A 523 8.80 14.55 -1.13
CA TYR A 523 8.84 13.94 0.21
C TYR A 523 10.23 13.93 0.87
N ASP A 524 11.25 14.44 0.17
CA ASP A 524 12.63 14.57 0.67
C ASP A 524 13.24 13.22 1.10
N MET A 525 12.94 12.14 0.35
CA MET A 525 13.58 10.85 0.57
C MET A 525 14.99 10.86 0.00
N PRO A 526 16.01 10.35 0.73
CA PRO A 526 17.34 10.15 0.17
C PRO A 526 17.31 9.28 -1.09
N ILE A 527 18.16 9.56 -2.08
CA ILE A 527 18.17 8.81 -3.35
C ILE A 527 18.51 7.32 -3.16
N ASP A 528 19.24 6.98 -2.09
CA ASP A 528 19.59 5.60 -1.73
C ASP A 528 18.56 4.96 -0.78
N ARG A 529 17.41 5.61 -0.53
CA ARG A 529 16.33 5.06 0.28
C ARG A 529 15.71 3.86 -0.45
N GLU A 530 15.70 2.72 0.22
CA GLU A 530 14.98 1.53 -0.23
C GLU A 530 13.47 1.71 -0.05
N VAL A 531 12.72 1.33 -1.08
CA VAL A 531 11.27 1.28 -1.14
C VAL A 531 10.82 -0.11 -1.61
N LYS A 532 9.64 -0.52 -1.17
CA LYS A 532 9.04 -1.82 -1.49
C LYS A 532 7.76 -1.63 -2.27
N ILE A 533 7.62 -2.35 -3.37
CA ILE A 533 6.37 -2.46 -4.12
C ILE A 533 5.76 -3.82 -3.88
N ALA A 534 4.44 -3.86 -3.73
CA ALA A 534 3.71 -5.11 -3.69
C ALA A 534 2.28 -4.88 -4.18
N LYS A 535 1.75 -5.85 -4.92
CA LYS A 535 0.31 -5.92 -5.21
C LYS A 535 -0.44 -6.59 -4.07
N LYS A 536 0.19 -7.59 -3.45
CA LYS A 536 -0.39 -8.41 -2.38
C LYS A 536 0.59 -8.68 -1.26
N ILE A 537 0.10 -8.76 -0.02
CA ILE A 537 0.83 -9.30 1.13
C ILE A 537 0.06 -10.52 1.64
N LYS A 538 0.76 -11.66 1.77
CA LYS A 538 0.17 -12.95 2.19
C LYS A 538 -1.07 -13.35 1.35
N GLY A 539 -1.07 -13.03 0.07
CA GLY A 539 -2.17 -13.34 -0.86
C GLY A 539 -3.33 -12.34 -0.89
N ASN A 540 -3.30 -11.30 -0.03
CA ASN A 540 -4.35 -10.30 0.07
C ASN A 540 -3.92 -8.98 -0.60
N GLU A 541 -4.84 -8.33 -1.32
CA GLU A 541 -4.64 -7.06 -2.01
C GLU A 541 -4.21 -5.96 -1.04
N LEU A 542 -3.24 -5.17 -1.49
CA LEU A 542 -2.83 -3.95 -0.79
C LEU A 542 -3.73 -2.78 -1.20
N GLY A 543 -4.08 -1.98 -0.20
CA GLY A 543 -4.96 -0.82 -0.33
C GLY A 543 -5.67 -0.53 0.99
N TRP A 544 -6.58 0.42 0.99
CA TRP A 544 -7.26 0.87 2.21
C TRP A 544 -8.42 -0.05 2.64
N CYS A 545 -8.94 -0.91 1.76
CA CYS A 545 -10.19 -1.65 1.97
C CYS A 545 -10.19 -2.54 3.22
N LEU A 546 -9.11 -3.29 3.47
CA LEU A 546 -9.02 -4.17 4.64
C LEU A 546 -9.02 -3.36 5.94
N GLY A 547 -8.20 -2.32 6.02
CA GLY A 547 -8.15 -1.40 7.15
C GLY A 547 -9.50 -0.75 7.47
N ALA A 548 -10.27 -0.38 6.43
CA ALA A 548 -11.61 0.17 6.58
C ALA A 548 -12.68 -0.89 6.93
N SER A 549 -12.41 -2.17 6.67
CA SER A 549 -13.33 -3.28 6.96
C SER A 549 -13.21 -3.77 8.41
N LEU A 550 -12.02 -3.69 9.01
CA LEU A 550 -11.76 -4.15 10.37
C LEU A 550 -12.69 -3.53 11.44
N PRO A 551 -13.00 -2.21 11.44
CA PRO A 551 -13.96 -1.63 12.37
C PRO A 551 -15.39 -2.18 12.22
N LEU A 552 -15.77 -2.67 11.05
CA LEU A 552 -17.12 -3.19 10.78
C LEU A 552 -17.38 -4.55 11.43
N LEU A 553 -16.34 -5.20 11.96
CA LEU A 553 -16.46 -6.46 12.69
C LEU A 553 -16.97 -6.26 14.12
N GLU A 554 -16.89 -5.03 14.65
CA GLU A 554 -17.31 -4.71 16.01
C GLU A 554 -18.82 -4.48 16.13
N ALA A 555 -19.36 -4.77 17.31
CA ALA A 555 -20.75 -4.44 17.64
C ALA A 555 -20.95 -2.91 17.65
N GLY A 556 -22.10 -2.45 17.14
CA GLY A 556 -22.41 -1.02 17.08
C GLY A 556 -21.66 -0.25 15.98
N SER A 557 -21.07 -0.94 15.01
CA SER A 557 -20.40 -0.35 13.84
C SER A 557 -21.37 0.19 12.77
N GLY A 558 -22.64 0.41 13.12
CA GLY A 558 -23.67 0.98 12.26
C GLY A 558 -24.25 -0.02 11.27
N TRP A 559 -24.45 -1.27 11.68
CA TRP A 559 -25.24 -2.23 10.93
C TRP A 559 -25.76 -3.30 11.89
N SER A 560 -26.82 -3.98 11.47
CA SER A 560 -27.38 -5.15 12.17
C SER A 560 -27.78 -6.22 11.16
N CYS A 561 -27.83 -7.48 11.59
CA CYS A 561 -28.32 -8.54 10.72
C CYS A 561 -29.73 -8.23 10.20
N LYS A 562 -29.97 -8.42 8.89
CA LYS A 562 -31.33 -8.35 8.32
C LYS A 562 -32.16 -9.49 8.93
N VAL A 563 -33.18 -9.15 9.71
CA VAL A 563 -34.13 -10.13 10.25
C VAL A 563 -35.02 -10.56 9.09
N ARG A 564 -35.03 -11.86 8.75
CA ARG A 564 -36.08 -12.42 7.89
C ARG A 564 -37.31 -12.60 8.78
N GLU A 565 -38.36 -11.81 8.56
CA GLU A 565 -39.68 -12.19 9.07
C GLU A 565 -40.01 -13.55 8.45
N ILE A 566 -40.15 -14.57 9.30
CA ILE A 566 -40.67 -15.87 8.88
C ILE A 566 -42.17 -15.66 8.72
N SER A 567 -42.60 -15.36 7.49
CA SER A 567 -44.01 -15.28 7.09
C SER A 567 -44.64 -16.66 6.99
#